data_AF-A0A7L5YLB8-F1
#
_entry.id   AF-A0A7L5YLB8-F1
#
_cell.length_a   1.000
_cell.length_b   1.000
_cell.length_c   1.000
_cell.angle_alpha   90.00
_cell.angle_beta   90.00
_cell.angle_gamma   90.00
#
_symmetry.space_group_name_H-M   'P 1'
#
loop_
_entity.id
_entity.type
_entity.pdbx_description
1 polymer ?
#
loop_
_entity_poly.entity_id
_entity_poly.type
_entity_poly.pdbx_seq_one_letter_code
_entity_poly.pdbx_strand_id
1 'polypeptide(L)' 'MAFNEVHNYQVWYRVPPNETTEIRLLLDNGSVATVPNLNVASAAFMVDLLRTEKPLWWDSGARIFFTATFEPVGEAE' A
#
# COMPACT_ATOMS: atom_id res chain seq x y z
N MET A 1 17.60 3.34 2.38
CA MET A 1 16.23 3.20 1.88
C MET A 1 16.24 2.03 0.92
N ALA A 2 15.32 1.09 1.07
CA ALA A 2 15.18 -0.04 0.17
C ALA A 2 13.76 -0.01 -0.39
N PHE A 3 13.64 0.35 -1.66
CA PHE A 3 12.37 0.35 -2.37
C PHE A 3 12.12 -1.05 -2.91
N ASN A 4 10.97 -1.61 -2.57
CA ASN A 4 10.59 -2.94 -3.03
C ASN A 4 9.22 -2.83 -3.71
N GLU A 5 9.06 -3.48 -4.85
CA GLU A 5 7.80 -3.52 -5.57
C GLU A 5 6.76 -4.37 -4.81
N VAL A 6 5.52 -3.92 -4.77
CA VAL A 6 4.41 -4.63 -4.12
C VAL A 6 3.73 -5.58 -5.12
N HIS A 7 4.02 -6.88 -5.00
CA HIS A 7 3.42 -7.91 -5.84
C HIS A 7 1.98 -8.24 -5.44
N ASN A 8 1.77 -8.48 -4.15
CA ASN A 8 0.47 -8.86 -3.60
C ASN A 8 0.23 -8.17 -2.27
N TYR A 9 -1.03 -8.13 -1.86
CA TYR A 9 -1.41 -7.60 -0.57
C TYR A 9 -2.50 -8.44 0.08
N GLN A 10 -2.61 -8.33 1.40
CA GLN A 10 -3.66 -8.92 2.20
C GLN A 10 -4.21 -7.88 3.17
N VAL A 11 -5.53 -7.86 3.37
CA VAL A 11 -6.19 -6.92 4.27
C VAL A 11 -6.83 -7.66 5.42
N TRP A 12 -6.52 -7.25 6.64
CA TRP A 12 -7.02 -7.84 7.88
C TRP A 12 -7.84 -6.79 8.61
N TYR A 13 -9.11 -7.06 8.83
CA TYR A 13 -10.00 -6.18 9.60
C TYR A 13 -10.15 -6.72 11.02
N ARG A 14 -9.84 -5.90 12.02
CA ARG A 14 -10.23 -6.18 13.41
C ARG A 14 -11.63 -5.63 13.63
N VAL A 15 -12.51 -6.50 14.10
CA VAL A 15 -13.91 -6.19 14.43
C VAL A 15 -14.01 -5.54 15.82
N PRO A 16 -15.16 -4.92 16.17
CA PRO A 16 -15.34 -4.15 17.41
C PRO A 16 -14.85 -4.87 18.69
N PRO A 17 -14.40 -4.14 19.73
CA PRO A 17 -14.55 -2.68 19.95
C PRO A 17 -13.41 -1.81 19.38
N ASN A 18 -12.30 -2.41 18.94
CA ASN A 18 -11.14 -1.69 18.42
C ASN A 18 -11.02 -1.92 16.92
N GLU A 19 -11.88 -1.25 16.16
CA GLU A 19 -11.91 -1.30 14.70
C GLU A 19 -10.63 -0.74 14.10
N THR A 20 -9.71 -1.63 13.75
CA THR A 20 -8.46 -1.28 13.08
C THR A 20 -8.23 -2.24 11.93
N THR A 21 -7.71 -1.72 10.82
CA THR A 21 -7.29 -2.52 9.68
C THR A 21 -5.78 -2.65 9.66
N GLU A 22 -5.30 -3.82 9.27
CA GLU A 22 -3.90 -4.09 8.99
C GLU A 22 -3.78 -4.49 7.53
N ILE A 23 -2.81 -3.91 6.82
CA ILE A 23 -2.51 -4.28 5.45
C ILE A 23 -1.12 -4.93 5.44
N ARG A 24 -1.03 -6.12 4.85
CA ARG A 24 0.23 -6.83 4.62
C ARG A 24 0.58 -6.76 3.14
N LEU A 25 1.83 -6.47 2.85
CA LEU A 25 2.37 -6.33 1.50
C LEU A 25 3.39 -7.45 1.27
N LEU A 26 3.20 -8.24 0.23
CA LEU A 26 4.21 -9.16 -0.28
C LEU A 26 5.08 -8.40 -1.29
N LEU A 27 6.35 -8.30 -0.98
CA LEU A 27 7.33 -7.56 -1.77
C LEU A 27 8.04 -8.49 -2.77
N ASP A 28 8.61 -7.91 -3.82
CA ASP A 28 9.41 -8.58 -4.87
C ASP A 28 10.55 -9.47 -4.33
N ASN A 29 11.18 -9.04 -3.24
CA ASN A 29 12.24 -9.76 -2.57
C ASN A 29 11.72 -10.95 -1.70
N GLY A 30 10.42 -11.23 -1.73
CA GLY A 30 9.78 -12.30 -0.96
C GLY A 30 9.52 -11.96 0.51
N SER A 31 9.89 -10.76 0.98
CA SER A 31 9.60 -10.31 2.34
C SER A 31 8.17 -9.79 2.47
N VAL A 32 7.68 -9.75 3.71
CA VAL A 32 6.35 -9.24 4.05
C VAL A 32 6.49 -7.98 4.88
N ALA A 33 5.95 -6.87 4.39
CA ALA A 33 5.79 -5.64 5.17
C ALA A 33 4.37 -5.57 5.76
N THR A 34 4.25 -5.01 6.95
CA THR A 34 2.95 -4.85 7.63
C THR A 34 2.72 -3.38 7.96
N VAL A 35 1.55 -2.87 7.60
CA VAL A 35 1.05 -1.55 7.96
C VAL A 35 -0.09 -1.73 8.96
N PRO A 36 0.19 -1.68 10.28
CA PRO A 36 -0.80 -1.94 11.31
C PRO A 36 -1.61 -0.69 11.68
N ASN A 37 -2.72 -0.91 12.39
CA ASN A 37 -3.51 0.13 13.07
C ASN A 37 -4.04 1.24 12.15
N LEU A 38 -4.39 0.89 10.91
CA LEU A 38 -5.07 1.81 10.00
C LEU A 38 -6.52 2.00 10.45
N ASN A 39 -7.00 3.24 10.40
CA ASN A 39 -8.44 3.48 10.43
C ASN A 39 -9.06 3.00 9.10
N VAL A 40 -10.38 2.82 9.07
CA VAL A 40 -11.10 2.28 7.91
C VAL A 40 -10.89 3.14 6.64
N ALA A 41 -10.90 4.47 6.78
CA ALA A 41 -10.75 5.38 5.65
C ALA A 41 -9.35 5.29 5.02
N SER A 42 -8.30 5.29 5.84
CA SER A 42 -6.91 5.13 5.39
C SER A 42 -6.68 3.76 4.76
N ALA A 43 -7.26 2.70 5.33
CA ALA A 43 -7.17 1.37 4.75
C ALA A 43 -7.89 1.29 3.40
N ALA A 44 -9.07 1.88 3.26
CA ALA A 44 -9.79 1.93 1.99
C ALA A 44 -8.98 2.65 0.90
N PHE A 45 -8.43 3.83 1.22
CA PHE A 45 -7.55 4.58 0.31
C PHE A 45 -6.32 3.77 -0.11
N MET A 46 -5.63 3.12 0.85
CA MET A 46 -4.47 2.29 0.55
C MET A 46 -4.82 1.09 -0.33
N VAL A 47 -5.96 0.44 -0.09
CA VAL A 47 -6.43 -0.69 -0.91
C VAL A 47 -6.76 -0.22 -2.33
N ASP A 48 -7.34 0.97 -2.48
CA ASP A 48 -7.63 1.54 -3.80
C ASP A 48 -6.33 1.74 -4.60
N LEU A 49 -5.35 2.43 -4.01
CA LEU A 49 -4.02 2.61 -4.58
C LEU A 49 -3.35 1.27 -4.96
N LEU A 50 -3.41 0.28 -4.08
CA LEU A 50 -2.84 -1.05 -4.31
C LEU A 50 -3.52 -1.82 -5.46
N ARG A 51 -4.76 -1.47 -5.81
CA ARG A 51 -5.54 -2.10 -6.88
C ARG A 51 -5.39 -1.39 -8.22
N THR A 52 -5.29 -0.06 -8.23
CA THR A 52 -5.32 0.74 -9.45
C THR A 52 -3.93 1.13 -9.93
N GLU A 53 -3.06 1.51 -9.02
CA GLU A 53 -1.74 2.04 -9.34
C GLU A 53 -0.72 0.89 -9.33
N LYS A 54 -0.50 0.25 -10.48
CA LYS A 54 0.55 -0.75 -10.68
C LYS A 54 1.48 -0.30 -11.81
N PRO A 55 2.81 -0.41 -11.65
CA PRO A 55 3.55 -0.90 -10.48
C PRO A 55 3.54 0.09 -9.29
N LEU A 56 3.58 -0.47 -8.06
CA LEU A 56 3.63 0.32 -6.81
C LEU A 56 4.82 -0.11 -5.98
N TRP A 57 5.55 0.86 -5.43
CA TRP A 57 6.71 0.63 -4.59
C TRP A 57 6.46 1.04 -3.15
N TRP A 58 7.04 0.28 -2.22
CA TRP A 58 6.96 0.51 -0.78
C TRP A 58 8.34 0.68 -0.15
N ASP A 59 8.49 1.73 0.68
CA ASP A 59 9.62 1.89 1.59
C ASP A 59 9.20 1.55 3.02
N SER A 60 9.76 0.49 3.59
CA SER A 60 9.45 0.05 4.96
C SER A 60 10.00 0.98 6.04
N GLY A 61 11.07 1.71 5.76
CA GLY A 61 11.69 2.67 6.68
C GLY A 61 10.92 3.98 6.74
N ALA A 62 10.59 4.54 5.57
CA ALA A 62 9.85 5.80 5.47
C ALA A 62 8.31 5.62 5.55
N ARG A 63 7.81 4.40 5.33
CA ARG A 63 6.37 4.05 5.25
C ARG A 63 5.64 4.80 4.14
N ILE A 64 6.26 4.87 2.96
CA ILE A 64 5.76 5.63 1.80
C ILE A 64 5.40 4.65 0.67
N PHE A 65 4.27 4.92 0.02
CA PHE A 65 3.93 4.37 -1.30
C PHE A 65 4.22 5.41 -2.38
N PHE A 66 4.73 4.96 -3.52
CA PHE A 66 4.87 5.81 -4.69
C PHE A 66 4.77 4.98 -5.98
N THR A 67 4.39 5.66 -7.05
CA THR A 67 4.52 5.20 -8.43
C THR A 67 5.82 5.78 -9.00
N ALA A 68 6.66 4.96 -9.62
CA ALA A 68 7.94 5.39 -10.19
C ALA A 68 7.78 6.01 -11.59
N THR A 69 6.65 5.79 -12.26
CA THR A 69 6.33 6.47 -13.52
C THR A 69 5.73 7.84 -13.19
N PHE A 70 6.54 8.89 -13.42
CA PHE A 70 6.03 10.24 -13.63
C PHE A 70 5.25 10.23 -14.95
N GLU A 71 3.98 9.84 -14.92
CA GLU A 71 3.10 10.17 -16.03
C GLU A 71 2.81 11.68 -15.96
N PRO A 72 2.98 12.44 -17.05
CA PRO A 72 2.55 13.82 -17.08
C PRO A 72 1.03 13.86 -16.88
N VAL A 73 0.60 14.31 -15.72
CA VAL A 73 -0.81 14.64 -15.48
C VAL A 73 -1.17 15.83 -16.38
N GLY A 74 -1.94 15.59 -17.45
CA GLY A 74 -2.59 16.65 -18.23
C GLY A 74 -2.32 16.74 -19.74
N GLU A 75 -1.82 15.73 -20.44
CA GLU A 75 -1.75 15.79 -21.93
C GLU A 75 -2.99 15.25 -22.67
N ALA A 76 -4.05 14.83 -21.98
CA ALA A 76 -5.30 14.38 -22.62
C ALA A 76 -6.56 14.45 -21.73
N GLU A 77 -6.79 15.57 -21.02
CA GLU A 77 -8.15 15.95 -20.57
C GLU A 77 -8.69 17.14 -21.37
#